data_AF-A0A7X7VBB5-F1
#
_entry.id   AF-A0A7X7VBB5-F1
#
_cell.length_a   1.000
_cell.length_b   1.000
_cell.length_c   1.000
_cell.angle_alpha   90.00
_cell.angle_beta   90.00
_cell.angle_gamma   90.00
#
_symmetry.space_group_name_H-M   'P 1'
#
loop_
_entity.id
_entity.type
_entity.pdbx_description
1 polymer ?
#
loop_
_entity_poly.entity_id
_entity_poly.type
_entity_poly.pdbx_seq_one_letter_code
_entity_poly.pdbx_strand_id
1 'polypeptide(L)'
;MSKTAVLALVLLAAAAAAPVPAFAAPGPPKAQDAASVQPVSWDLWLAAKAKAEKHDAEGNLVAALQYYLEYARQARGLNSPVRVAWGLNNAAYMIIKMHRQDASVDLEPARRLLEEGLALEGASEDCRKVMAMNLEYVKSCLRSGG
;
A
#
# COMPACT_ATOMS: atom_id res chain seq x y z
N MET A 1 36.66 -73.02 -38.81
CA MET A 1 35.84 -74.26 -38.86
C MET A 1 34.46 -73.91 -38.29
N SER A 2 33.37 -74.46 -38.87
CA SER A 2 31.93 -74.33 -38.47
C SER A 2 31.38 -72.90 -38.16
N LYS A 3 30.31 -72.34 -38.77
CA LYS A 3 28.96 -72.81 -39.16
C LYS A 3 28.02 -73.20 -38.01
N THR A 4 26.84 -72.55 -37.98
CA THR A 4 25.57 -72.90 -37.29
C THR A 4 25.60 -73.01 -35.75
N ALA A 5 24.58 -72.66 -34.97
CA ALA A 5 23.30 -71.91 -35.11
C ALA A 5 22.85 -71.49 -33.67
N VAL A 6 21.68 -70.92 -33.30
CA VAL A 6 20.33 -70.68 -33.89
C VAL A 6 19.81 -69.31 -33.36
N LEU A 7 18.66 -68.81 -33.85
CA LEU A 7 17.97 -67.64 -33.29
C LEU A 7 17.29 -67.94 -31.93
N ALA A 8 17.18 -66.92 -31.09
CA ALA A 8 16.00 -66.68 -30.24
C ALA A 8 15.74 -65.17 -30.15
N LEU A 9 14.56 -64.71 -30.56
CA LEU A 9 14.21 -63.28 -30.64
C LEU A 9 13.19 -62.93 -29.54
N VAL A 10 13.53 -62.01 -28.64
CA VAL A 10 12.56 -61.34 -27.76
C VAL A 10 12.77 -59.83 -27.86
N LEU A 11 11.81 -59.17 -28.49
CA LEU A 11 11.72 -57.71 -28.55
C LEU A 11 11.07 -57.20 -27.25
N LEU A 12 11.82 -56.45 -26.44
CA LEU A 12 11.23 -55.41 -25.61
C LEU A 12 11.72 -54.05 -26.12
N ALA A 13 10.80 -53.27 -26.68
CA ALA A 13 11.07 -51.89 -27.07
C ALA A 13 11.02 -51.00 -25.81
N ALA A 14 12.16 -50.45 -25.41
CA ALA A 14 12.25 -49.34 -24.48
C ALA A 14 12.74 -48.11 -25.25
N ALA A 15 11.81 -47.24 -25.64
CA ALA A 15 12.17 -46.01 -26.36
C ALA A 15 12.96 -45.08 -25.43
N ALA A 16 14.22 -44.79 -25.77
CA ALA A 16 15.06 -43.87 -25.02
C ALA A 16 14.58 -42.42 -25.22
N ALA A 17 13.63 -41.99 -24.39
CA ALA A 17 13.24 -40.59 -24.31
C ALA A 17 14.43 -39.75 -23.84
N ALA A 18 14.87 -38.79 -24.67
CA ALA A 18 15.90 -37.84 -24.27
C ALA A 18 15.40 -36.98 -23.10
N PRO A 19 16.28 -36.58 -22.15
CA PRO A 19 15.89 -35.75 -21.03
C PRO A 19 15.52 -34.34 -21.54
N VAL A 20 14.21 -34.08 -21.62
CA VAL A 20 13.69 -32.73 -21.81
C VAL A 20 14.17 -31.88 -20.63
N PRO A 21 14.77 -30.69 -20.84
CA PRO A 21 15.14 -29.82 -19.73
C PRO A 21 13.88 -29.46 -18.96
N ALA A 22 13.83 -29.86 -17.68
CA ALA A 22 12.70 -29.55 -16.83
C ALA A 22 12.60 -28.03 -16.67
N PHE A 23 11.57 -27.44 -17.28
CA PHE A 23 11.13 -26.10 -16.91
C PHE A 23 10.80 -26.15 -15.42
N ALA A 24 11.64 -25.51 -14.61
CA ALA A 24 11.37 -25.36 -13.18
C ALA A 24 10.01 -24.67 -13.05
N ALA A 25 9.03 -25.38 -12.48
CA ALA A 25 7.74 -24.79 -12.18
C ALA A 25 7.98 -23.51 -11.36
N PRO A 26 7.26 -22.41 -11.62
CA PRO A 26 7.36 -21.23 -10.78
C PRO A 26 7.06 -21.66 -9.36
N GLY A 27 8.06 -21.54 -8.48
CA GLY A 27 7.89 -21.83 -7.06
C GLY A 27 6.72 -21.00 -6.51
N PRO A 28 6.05 -21.47 -5.44
CA PRO A 28 4.99 -20.67 -4.82
C PRO A 28 5.52 -19.25 -4.58
N PRO A 29 4.77 -18.22 -4.97
CA PRO A 29 5.26 -16.85 -4.89
C PRO A 29 5.73 -16.63 -3.45
N LYS A 30 6.98 -16.16 -3.28
CA LYS A 30 7.46 -15.78 -1.96
C LYS A 30 6.41 -14.84 -1.37
N ALA A 31 5.77 -15.27 -0.29
CA ALA A 31 4.96 -14.37 0.50
C ALA A 31 5.88 -13.18 0.81
N GLN A 32 5.45 -11.98 0.41
CA GLN A 32 6.12 -10.79 0.88
C GLN A 32 6.00 -10.84 2.39
N ASP A 33 7.14 -11.02 3.08
CA ASP A 33 7.17 -11.10 4.54
C ASP A 33 6.35 -9.94 5.07
N ALA A 34 5.31 -10.25 5.85
CA ALA A 34 4.34 -9.27 6.31
C ALA A 34 5.07 -8.27 7.22
N ALA A 35 5.55 -7.18 6.61
CA ALA A 35 6.52 -6.27 7.19
C ALA A 35 6.01 -5.83 8.56
N SER A 36 6.72 -6.28 9.61
CA SER A 36 6.11 -6.47 10.92
C SER A 36 5.45 -5.18 11.39
N VAL A 37 4.11 -5.23 11.46
CA VAL A 37 3.27 -4.06 11.70
C VAL A 37 3.75 -3.40 12.97
N GLN A 38 4.28 -2.18 12.86
CA GLN A 38 5.03 -1.57 13.95
C GLN A 38 4.14 -1.47 15.19
N PRO A 39 4.68 -1.79 16.38
CA PRO A 39 3.90 -1.80 17.61
C PRO A 39 3.27 -0.43 17.85
N VAL A 40 2.18 -0.41 18.60
CA VAL A 40 1.47 0.83 18.93
C VAL A 40 2.15 1.47 20.13
N SER A 41 2.67 2.69 19.99
CA SER A 41 3.22 3.46 21.12
C SER A 41 3.17 4.97 20.89
N TRP A 42 3.19 5.74 21.99
CA TRP A 42 3.28 7.20 21.92
C TRP A 42 4.59 7.68 21.27
N ASP A 43 5.70 6.96 21.47
CA ASP A 43 6.99 7.29 20.87
C ASP A 43 6.98 7.10 19.35
N LEU A 44 6.34 6.02 18.86
CA LEU A 44 6.20 5.78 17.43
C LEU A 44 5.18 6.71 16.78
N TRP A 45 4.12 7.11 17.49
CA TRP A 45 3.25 8.22 17.08
C TRP A 45 4.00 9.55 16.97
N LEU A 46 4.84 9.90 17.96
CA LEU A 46 5.69 11.10 17.93
C LEU A 46 6.72 11.06 16.80
N ALA A 47 7.35 9.90 16.57
CA ALA A 47 8.29 9.70 15.47
C ALA A 47 7.61 9.82 14.09
N ALA A 48 6.39 9.28 13.94
CA ALA A 48 5.59 9.44 12.73
C ALA A 48 5.23 10.92 12.50
N LYS A 49 4.75 11.62 13.54
CA LYS A 49 4.49 13.07 13.48
C LYS A 49 5.70 13.86 13.00
N ALA A 50 6.85 13.70 13.68
CA ALA A 50 8.05 14.47 13.38
C ALA A 50 8.58 14.21 11.96
N LYS A 51 8.49 12.98 11.45
CA LYS A 51 8.88 12.64 10.08
C LYS A 51 7.89 13.16 9.03
N ALA A 52 6.60 13.14 9.32
CA ALA A 52 5.58 13.69 8.44
C ALA A 52 5.74 15.21 8.29
N GLU A 53 5.81 15.94 9.41
CA GLU A 53 5.98 17.40 9.44
C GLU A 53 7.31 17.82 8.78
N LYS A 54 8.40 17.06 8.99
CA LYS A 54 9.67 17.28 8.30
C LYS A 54 9.52 17.16 6.78
N HIS A 55 9.00 16.04 6.28
CA HIS A 55 8.91 15.80 4.84
C HIS A 55 7.88 16.71 4.15
N ASP A 56 6.82 17.13 4.86
CA ASP A 56 5.84 18.12 4.40
C ASP A 56 6.50 19.49 4.15
N ALA A 57 7.38 19.92 5.07
CA ALA A 57 8.19 21.13 4.96
C ALA A 57 9.31 21.02 3.91
N GLU A 58 9.91 19.84 3.72
CA GLU A 58 10.86 19.56 2.64
C GLU A 58 10.19 19.42 1.25
N GLY A 59 8.85 19.45 1.18
CA GLY A 59 8.11 19.25 -0.07
C GLY A 59 8.06 17.80 -0.57
N ASN A 60 8.55 16.82 0.20
CA ASN A 60 8.49 15.41 -0.10
C ASN A 60 7.11 14.82 0.29
N LEU A 61 6.10 15.18 -0.51
CA LEU A 61 4.69 14.92 -0.22
C LEU A 61 4.34 13.42 -0.11
N VAL A 62 5.03 12.56 -0.86
CA VAL A 62 4.82 11.09 -0.81
C VAL A 62 5.32 10.52 0.51
N ALA A 63 6.49 10.93 0.99
CA ALA A 63 6.98 10.50 2.31
C ALA A 63 6.14 11.11 3.44
N ALA A 64 5.74 12.38 3.32
CA ALA A 64 4.85 13.03 4.28
C ALA A 64 3.50 12.30 4.41
N LEU A 65 2.89 11.91 3.28
CA LEU A 65 1.68 11.10 3.23
C LEU A 65 1.84 9.77 3.99
N GLN A 66 2.92 9.01 3.71
CA GLN A 66 3.18 7.74 4.39
C GLN A 66 3.29 7.90 5.91
N TYR A 67 3.95 8.95 6.39
CA TYR A 67 4.07 9.19 7.84
C TYR A 67 2.82 9.79 8.49
N TYR A 68 1.98 10.56 7.78
CA TYR A 68 0.66 10.96 8.29
C TYR A 68 -0.33 9.77 8.35
N LEU A 69 -0.21 8.79 7.45
CA LEU A 69 -0.95 7.53 7.54
C LEU A 69 -0.48 6.67 8.73
N GLU A 70 0.83 6.56 8.98
CA GLU A 70 1.35 5.89 10.19
C GLU A 70 0.94 6.64 11.48
N TYR A 71 0.95 7.97 11.49
CA TYR A 71 0.39 8.79 12.57
C TYR A 71 -1.08 8.41 12.85
N ALA A 72 -1.91 8.30 11.81
CA ALA A 72 -3.32 7.93 11.95
C ALA A 72 -3.49 6.50 12.47
N ARG A 73 -2.68 5.54 11.99
CA ARG A 73 -2.67 4.14 12.48
C ARG A 73 -2.27 4.05 13.95
N GLN A 74 -1.19 4.73 14.34
CA GLN A 74 -0.72 4.81 15.72
C GLN A 74 -1.78 5.46 16.62
N ALA A 75 -2.33 6.61 16.22
CA ALA A 75 -3.40 7.30 16.95
C ALA A 75 -4.66 6.43 17.15
N ARG A 76 -4.99 5.59 16.15
CA ARG A 76 -6.12 4.64 16.19
C ARG A 76 -5.86 3.53 17.21
N GLY A 77 -4.66 2.94 17.20
CA GLY A 77 -4.26 1.96 18.22
C GLY A 77 -4.18 2.54 19.64
N LEU A 78 -3.82 3.82 19.76
CA LEU A 78 -3.79 4.58 21.02
C LEU A 78 -5.18 5.07 21.47
N ASN A 79 -6.28 4.66 20.80
CA ASN A 79 -7.65 5.07 21.08
C ASN A 79 -7.84 6.61 21.16
N SER A 80 -7.16 7.36 20.29
CA SER A 80 -7.12 8.83 20.30
C SER A 80 -7.84 9.42 19.08
N PRO A 81 -9.20 9.43 19.03
CA PRO A 81 -9.95 9.80 17.82
C PRO A 81 -9.69 11.23 17.33
N VAL A 82 -9.44 12.18 18.24
CA VAL A 82 -9.00 13.55 17.91
C VAL A 82 -7.76 13.51 17.02
N ARG A 83 -6.79 12.66 17.35
CA ARG A 83 -5.55 12.50 16.59
C ARG A 83 -5.77 11.71 15.31
N VAL A 84 -6.63 10.68 15.30
CA VAL A 84 -6.98 9.98 14.05
C VAL A 84 -7.54 10.97 13.02
N ALA A 85 -8.47 11.85 13.40
CA ALA A 85 -9.03 12.88 12.51
C ALA A 85 -7.94 13.81 11.94
N TRP A 86 -7.03 14.34 12.77
CA TRP A 86 -5.91 15.18 12.31
C TRP A 86 -4.94 14.44 11.38
N GLY A 87 -4.64 13.15 11.66
CA GLY A 87 -3.80 12.33 10.80
C GLY A 87 -4.42 12.10 9.42
N LEU A 88 -5.71 11.77 9.38
CA LEU A 88 -6.49 11.59 8.14
C LEU A 88 -6.59 12.90 7.33
N ASN A 89 -6.84 14.04 7.99
CA ASN A 89 -6.83 15.36 7.37
C ASN A 89 -5.48 15.65 6.70
N ASN A 90 -4.38 15.47 7.43
CA ASN A 90 -3.06 15.83 6.94
C ASN A 90 -2.58 14.89 5.82
N ALA A 91 -2.90 13.59 5.91
CA ALA A 91 -2.70 12.63 4.82
C ALA A 91 -3.48 13.06 3.55
N ALA A 92 -4.78 13.37 3.67
CA ALA A 92 -5.57 13.87 2.55
C ALA A 92 -5.00 15.19 1.97
N TYR A 93 -4.50 16.07 2.83
CA TYR A 93 -3.90 17.34 2.40
C TYR A 93 -2.60 17.13 1.61
N MET A 94 -1.82 16.08 1.87
CA MET A 94 -0.65 15.76 1.03
C MET A 94 -1.07 15.38 -0.39
N ILE A 95 -2.16 14.62 -0.54
CA ILE A 95 -2.71 14.23 -1.84
C ILE A 95 -3.28 15.45 -2.57
N ILE A 96 -3.96 16.35 -1.85
CA ILE A 96 -4.38 17.67 -2.37
C ILE A 96 -3.17 18.52 -2.83
N LYS A 97 -2.07 18.55 -2.08
CA LYS A 97 -0.83 19.25 -2.49
C LYS A 97 -0.22 18.61 -3.75
N MET A 98 -0.23 17.29 -3.87
CA MET A 98 0.26 16.59 -5.08
C MET A 98 -0.62 16.89 -6.30
N HIS A 99 -1.96 16.83 -6.17
CA HIS A 99 -2.88 17.19 -7.26
C HIS A 99 -2.74 18.64 -7.74
N ARG A 100 -2.36 19.56 -6.84
CA ARG A 100 -2.05 20.96 -7.20
C ARG A 100 -0.72 21.14 -7.94
N GLN A 101 0.16 20.13 -7.93
CA GLN A 101 1.42 20.10 -8.68
C GLN A 101 1.25 19.32 -10.01
N ASP A 102 0.47 18.24 -9.99
CA ASP A 102 0.13 17.41 -11.14
C ASP A 102 -1.35 16.99 -11.07
N ALA A 103 -2.18 17.54 -11.96
CA ALA A 103 -3.61 17.30 -11.99
C ALA A 103 -4.01 15.85 -12.34
N SER A 104 -3.07 15.00 -12.77
CA SER A 104 -3.31 13.57 -13.00
C SER A 104 -3.35 12.74 -11.71
N VAL A 105 -2.95 13.31 -10.57
CA VAL A 105 -3.02 12.64 -9.26
C VAL A 105 -4.48 12.48 -8.80
N ASP A 106 -4.87 11.24 -8.55
CA ASP A 106 -6.21 10.86 -8.08
C ASP A 106 -6.55 11.45 -6.69
N LEU A 107 -7.72 12.08 -6.59
CA LEU A 107 -8.26 12.67 -5.37
C LEU A 107 -9.25 11.76 -4.60
N GLU A 108 -9.69 10.63 -5.16
CA GLU A 108 -10.57 9.68 -4.46
C GLU A 108 -10.00 9.12 -3.15
N PRO A 109 -8.68 8.90 -2.99
CA PRO A 109 -8.08 8.58 -1.70
C PRO A 109 -8.21 9.75 -0.70
N ALA A 110 -8.01 10.99 -1.15
CA ALA A 110 -8.19 12.17 -0.30
C ALA A 110 -9.66 12.32 0.14
N ARG A 111 -10.62 12.11 -0.77
CA ARG A 111 -12.06 12.14 -0.48
C ARG A 111 -12.42 11.15 0.64
N ARG A 112 -11.96 9.91 0.52
CA ARG A 112 -12.24 8.84 1.49
C ARG A 112 -11.60 9.11 2.86
N LEU A 113 -10.35 9.55 2.92
CA LEU A 113 -9.68 9.93 4.18
C LEU A 113 -10.43 11.07 4.89
N LEU A 114 -10.94 12.05 4.14
CA LEU A 114 -11.69 13.18 4.69
C LEU A 114 -13.07 12.77 5.21
N GLU A 115 -13.79 11.95 4.45
CA GLU A 115 -15.09 11.41 4.88
C GLU A 115 -14.96 10.46 6.09
N GLU A 116 -13.91 9.63 6.14
CA GLU A 116 -13.59 8.78 7.29
C GLU A 116 -13.36 9.60 8.56
N GLY A 117 -12.52 10.63 8.51
CA GLY A 117 -12.22 11.44 9.71
C GLY A 117 -13.34 12.40 10.12
N LEU A 118 -14.19 12.83 9.18
CA LEU A 118 -15.42 13.59 9.49
C LEU A 118 -16.49 12.74 10.18
N ALA A 119 -16.50 11.42 9.93
CA ALA A 119 -17.38 10.46 10.62
C ALA A 119 -16.91 10.11 12.05
N LEU A 120 -15.74 10.58 12.49
CA LEU A 120 -15.28 10.36 13.87
C LEU A 120 -15.95 11.36 14.83
N GLU A 121 -16.83 10.85 15.70
CA GLU A 121 -17.47 11.63 16.78
C GLU A 121 -16.45 12.43 17.59
N GLY A 122 -15.34 11.78 17.94
CA GLY A 122 -14.22 12.35 18.69
C GLY A 122 -13.27 13.26 17.92
N ALA A 123 -13.59 13.70 16.70
CA ALA A 123 -12.85 14.78 16.04
C ALA A 123 -13.03 16.12 16.79
N SER A 124 -12.02 17.01 16.76
CA SER A 124 -12.20 18.38 17.25
C SER A 124 -12.99 19.22 16.25
N GLU A 125 -13.65 20.28 16.73
CA GLU A 125 -14.45 21.16 15.88
C GLU A 125 -13.60 21.82 14.77
N ASP A 126 -12.40 22.29 15.10
CA ASP A 126 -11.50 22.91 14.11
C ASP A 126 -10.93 21.91 13.11
N CYS A 127 -10.71 20.65 13.53
CA CYS A 127 -10.40 19.57 12.60
C CYS A 127 -11.56 19.36 11.62
N ARG A 128 -12.80 19.29 12.10
CA ARG A 128 -13.99 19.17 11.23
C ARG A 128 -14.13 20.35 10.26
N LYS A 129 -13.87 21.59 10.68
CA LYS A 129 -13.89 22.79 9.81
C LYS A 129 -12.87 22.65 8.67
N VAL A 130 -11.60 22.38 8.99
CA VAL A 130 -10.52 22.24 8.00
C VAL A 130 -10.79 21.05 7.06
N MET A 131 -11.26 19.93 7.60
CA MET A 131 -11.62 18.75 6.80
C MET A 131 -12.80 19.00 5.86
N ALA A 132 -13.82 19.75 6.29
CA ALA A 132 -14.95 20.10 5.43
C ALA A 132 -14.52 20.98 4.25
N MET A 133 -13.66 21.99 4.49
CA MET A 133 -13.09 22.84 3.43
C MET A 133 -12.23 22.03 2.45
N ASN A 134 -11.39 21.11 2.95
CA ASN A 134 -10.61 20.20 2.12
C ASN A 134 -11.50 19.26 1.30
N LEU A 135 -12.61 18.78 1.86
CA LEU A 135 -13.55 17.89 1.19
C LEU A 135 -14.39 18.62 0.13
N GLU A 136 -14.73 19.88 0.35
CA GLU A 136 -15.37 20.73 -0.65
C GLU A 136 -14.46 20.95 -1.86
N TYR A 137 -13.18 21.27 -1.64
CA TYR A 137 -12.17 21.38 -2.69
C TYR A 137 -12.01 20.07 -3.48
N VAL A 138 -11.89 18.94 -2.78
CA VAL A 138 -11.80 17.62 -3.44
C VAL A 138 -13.05 17.34 -4.28
N LYS A 139 -14.24 17.67 -3.76
CA LYS A 139 -15.51 17.49 -4.47
C LYS A 139 -15.71 18.47 -5.63
N SER A 140 -15.13 19.68 -5.63
CA SER A 140 -15.18 20.55 -6.81
C SER A 140 -14.27 20.01 -7.92
N CYS A 141 -13.02 19.68 -7.63
CA CYS A 141 -12.10 19.07 -8.60
C CYS A 141 -12.69 17.81 -9.26
N LEU A 142 -13.21 16.86 -8.46
CA LEU A 142 -13.81 15.62 -8.96
C LEU A 142 -15.09 15.81 -9.79
N ARG A 143 -15.76 16.97 -9.69
CA ARG A 143 -16.92 17.33 -10.55
C ARG A 143 -16.53 18.10 -11.82
N SER A 144 -15.28 18.54 -11.94
CA SER A 144 -14.78 19.31 -13.09
C SER A 144 -13.78 18.53 -13.96
N GLY A 145 -13.39 17.33 -13.55
CA GLY A 145 -12.48 16.43 -14.29
C GLY A 145 -13.13 15.11 -14.72
N GLY A 146 -14.45 15.08 -14.93
CA GLY A 146 -15.23 13.93 -15.38
C GLY A 146 -16.11 14.26 -16.57
#